data_AF-A0A1N6DQ63-F1
#
_entry.id   AF-A0A1N6DQ63-F1
#
_cell.length_a   1.000
_cell.length_b   1.000
_cell.length_c   1.000
_cell.angle_alpha   90.00
_cell.angle_beta   90.00
_cell.angle_gamma   90.00
#
_symmetry.space_group_name_H-M   'P 1'
#
loop_
_entity.id
_entity.type
_entity.pdbx_description
1 polymer ?
#
loop_
_entity_poly.entity_id
_entity_poly.type
_entity_poly.pdbx_seq_one_letter_code
_entity_poly.pdbx_strand_id
1 'polypeptide(L)'
;MGAFNTVRSEQTCASCGRLSAFQVQYKYGELWQYEYQIGDSIAWSTKYKKSEAGKPGRPQVVVEGIAENCPHCRAEGGEFEVWLAHDQIVDVRPLTDPKKFIESNFIVPEKH
;
A
#
# COMPACT_ATOMS: atom_id res chain seq x y z
N MET A 1 -12.18 -12.10 6.96
CA MET A 1 -11.81 -10.87 6.23
C MET A 1 -11.18 -9.92 7.24
N GLY A 2 -9.91 -9.57 7.07
CA GLY A 2 -9.23 -8.60 7.94
C GLY A 2 -9.33 -7.19 7.35
N ALA A 3 -9.32 -6.18 8.21
CA ALA A 3 -9.29 -4.78 7.77
C ALA A 3 -8.01 -4.47 6.97
N PHE A 4 -8.09 -3.47 6.10
CA PHE A 4 -7.00 -2.94 5.27
C PHE A 4 -7.18 -1.42 5.15
N ASN A 5 -6.17 -0.75 4.61
CA ASN A 5 -6.26 0.66 4.22
C ASN A 5 -6.06 0.76 2.71
N THR A 6 -6.45 1.89 2.12
CA THR A 6 -6.24 2.16 0.70
C THR A 6 -5.36 3.37 0.50
N VAL A 7 -4.57 3.37 -0.58
CA VAL A 7 -3.90 4.56 -1.09
C VAL A 7 -4.32 4.78 -2.54
N ARG A 8 -4.64 6.03 -2.87
CA ARG A 8 -4.93 6.43 -4.25
C ARG A 8 -3.64 6.76 -4.99
N SER A 9 -3.42 6.10 -6.13
CA SER A 9 -2.30 6.37 -7.03
C SER A 9 -2.78 6.46 -8.47
N GLU A 10 -2.25 7.43 -9.22
CA GLU A 10 -2.44 7.48 -10.67
C GLU A 10 -1.47 6.52 -11.35
N GLN A 11 -2.00 5.55 -12.10
CA GLN A 11 -1.22 4.53 -12.80
C GLN A 11 -1.80 4.29 -14.19
N THR A 12 -0.95 3.94 -15.14
CA THR A 12 -1.39 3.53 -16.47
C THR A 12 -1.88 2.09 -16.42
N CYS A 13 -3.15 1.86 -16.77
CA CYS A 13 -3.69 0.50 -16.84
C CYS A 13 -2.99 -0.30 -17.94
N ALA A 14 -2.41 -1.45 -17.59
CA ALA A 14 -1.73 -2.32 -18.56
C ALA A 14 -2.66 -2.88 -19.65
N SER A 15 -3.96 -3.00 -19.37
CA SER A 15 -4.94 -3.58 -20.30
C SER A 15 -5.50 -2.56 -21.29
N CYS A 16 -5.79 -1.32 -20.87
CA CYS A 16 -6.43 -0.32 -21.73
C CYS A 16 -5.57 0.92 -22.03
N GLY A 17 -4.38 1.02 -21.42
CA GLY A 17 -3.42 2.11 -21.63
C GLY A 17 -3.84 3.47 -21.06
N ARG A 18 -4.97 3.56 -20.36
CA ARG A 18 -5.45 4.83 -19.78
C ARG A 18 -4.80 5.09 -18.43
N LEU A 19 -4.38 6.34 -18.21
CA LEU A 19 -4.04 6.84 -16.88
C LEU A 19 -5.31 6.87 -16.04
N SER A 20 -5.30 6.15 -14.92
CA SER A 20 -6.45 5.96 -14.05
C SER A 20 -6.03 6.08 -12.60
N ALA A 21 -6.90 6.60 -11.75
CA ALA A 21 -6.69 6.56 -10.31
C ALA A 21 -7.08 5.18 -9.78
N PHE A 22 -6.09 4.39 -9.37
CA PHE A 22 -6.29 3.10 -8.72
C PHE A 22 -6.33 3.28 -7.21
N GLN A 23 -7.25 2.57 -6.55
CA GLN A 23 -7.23 2.37 -5.11
C GLN A 23 -6.41 1.10 -4.83
N VAL A 24 -5.28 1.27 -4.17
CA VAL A 24 -4.37 0.17 -3.80
C VAL A 24 -4.61 -0.17 -2.34
N GLN A 25 -5.13 -1.37 -2.09
CA GLN A 25 -5.35 -1.91 -0.76
C GLN A 25 -4.03 -2.43 -0.19
N TYR A 26 -3.65 -2.01 1.03
CA TYR A 26 -2.43 -2.44 1.70
C TYR A 26 -2.66 -2.65 3.20
N LYS A 27 -1.73 -3.34 3.86
CA LYS A 27 -1.80 -3.64 5.30
C LYS A 27 -0.57 -3.17 6.05
N TYR A 28 -0.61 -1.92 6.51
CA TYR A 28 0.40 -1.33 7.40
C TYR A 28 -0.20 -0.14 8.17
N GLY A 29 0.21 0.06 9.42
CA GLY A 29 -0.41 1.03 10.33
C GLY A 29 -1.66 0.50 11.03
N GLU A 30 -2.50 1.39 11.52
CA GLU A 30 -3.83 1.06 12.04
C GLU A 30 -4.78 0.68 10.89
N LEU A 31 -5.27 -0.56 10.90
CA LEU A 31 -6.13 -1.13 9.87
C LEU A 31 -7.59 -0.80 10.16
N TRP A 32 -8.08 0.31 9.59
CA TRP A 32 -9.44 0.80 9.85
C TRP A 32 -10.18 1.31 8.60
N GLN A 33 -9.79 0.82 7.42
CA GLN A 33 -10.34 1.28 6.12
C GLN A 33 -10.10 2.77 5.89
N TYR A 34 -8.94 3.26 6.33
CA TYR A 34 -8.51 4.61 5.99
C TYR A 34 -8.17 4.71 4.49
N GLU A 35 -8.53 5.84 3.90
CA GLU A 35 -8.21 6.19 2.52
C GLU A 35 -7.13 7.28 2.54
N TYR A 36 -5.98 6.97 1.95
CA TYR A 36 -4.83 7.87 1.89
C TYR A 36 -4.49 8.30 0.46
N GLN A 37 -3.69 9.34 0.36
CA GLN A 37 -3.01 9.80 -0.84
C GLN A 37 -1.49 9.74 -0.65
N ILE A 38 -0.75 9.77 -1.75
CA ILE A 38 0.71 9.95 -1.68
C ILE A 38 1.01 11.29 -1.01
N GLY A 39 1.86 11.27 0.01
CA GLY A 39 2.17 12.40 0.87
C GLY A 39 1.47 12.35 2.24
N ASP A 40 0.48 11.49 2.44
CA ASP A 40 -0.20 11.39 3.74
C ASP A 40 0.62 10.57 4.75
N SER A 41 0.52 10.96 6.02
CA SER A 41 1.01 10.16 7.15
C SER A 41 -0.02 9.11 7.54
N ILE A 42 0.43 7.87 7.76
CA ILE A 42 -0.44 6.79 8.21
C ILE A 42 -0.77 6.92 9.71
N ALA A 43 -1.97 6.52 10.07
CA ALA A 43 -2.43 6.48 11.45
C ALA A 43 -1.88 5.26 12.20
N TRP A 44 -1.67 5.46 13.50
CA TRP A 44 -1.32 4.42 14.47
C TRP A 44 -2.28 4.49 15.66
N SER A 45 -2.70 3.33 16.16
CA SER A 45 -3.73 3.29 17.19
C SER A 45 -3.11 3.50 18.57
N THR A 46 -3.54 4.54 19.28
CA THR A 46 -3.16 4.72 20.69
C THR A 46 -3.99 3.85 21.64
N LYS A 47 -5.13 3.30 21.17
CA LYS A 47 -6.11 2.58 21.99
C LYS A 47 -6.24 1.10 21.64
N TYR A 48 -6.20 0.74 20.36
CA TYR A 48 -6.50 -0.61 19.89
C TYR A 48 -5.31 -1.24 19.16
N LYS A 49 -4.28 -1.61 19.92
CA LYS A 49 -3.04 -2.23 19.37
C LYS A 49 -3.25 -3.50 18.53
N LYS A 50 -4.38 -4.21 18.73
CA LYS A 50 -4.69 -5.43 17.96
C LYS A 50 -5.07 -5.14 16.49
N SER A 51 -5.33 -3.89 16.16
CA SER A 51 -5.69 -3.45 14.81
C SER A 51 -4.48 -2.96 14.02
N GLU A 52 -3.26 -3.06 14.56
CA GLU A 52 -2.05 -2.52 13.95
C GLU A 52 -1.27 -3.60 13.17
N ALA A 53 -0.79 -3.24 11.98
CA ALA A 53 0.18 -4.02 11.21
C ALA A 53 1.51 -3.27 11.14
N GLY A 54 2.59 -3.90 11.61
CA GLY A 54 3.92 -3.30 11.60
C GLY A 54 4.28 -2.55 12.89
N LYS A 55 5.15 -1.54 12.77
CA LYS A 55 5.61 -0.70 13.90
C LYS A 55 5.80 0.74 13.44
N PRO A 56 5.41 1.75 14.23
CA PRO A 56 5.63 3.16 13.90
C PRO A 56 7.11 3.53 13.87
N GLY A 57 7.41 4.64 13.20
CA GLY A 57 8.72 5.30 13.23
C GLY A 57 9.81 4.60 12.43
N ARG A 58 9.46 3.65 11.55
CA ARG A 58 10.44 3.01 10.68
C ARG A 58 10.95 4.02 9.63
N PRO A 59 12.27 4.12 9.40
CA PRO A 59 12.81 5.05 8.41
C PRO A 59 12.29 4.77 7.01
N GLN A 60 12.14 3.49 6.67
CA GLN A 60 11.61 3.04 5.40
C GLN A 60 10.88 1.72 5.57
N VAL A 61 9.78 1.56 4.84
CA VAL A 61 8.96 0.35 4.78
C VAL A 61 8.46 0.21 3.36
N VAL A 62 8.46 -1.02 2.83
CA VAL A 62 7.78 -1.33 1.58
C VAL A 62 6.68 -2.34 1.90
N VAL A 63 5.48 -2.08 1.42
CA VAL A 63 4.29 -2.88 1.72
C VAL A 63 3.73 -3.39 0.41
N GLU A 64 3.33 -4.66 0.39
CA GLU A 64 2.58 -5.23 -0.71
C GLU A 64 1.17 -4.63 -0.74
N GLY A 65 0.76 -4.18 -1.91
CA GLY A 65 -0.56 -3.66 -2.17
C GLY A 65 -1.21 -4.30 -3.38
N ILE A 66 -2.53 -4.40 -3.38
CA ILE A 66 -3.31 -4.93 -4.49
C ILE A 66 -4.27 -3.84 -4.94
N ALA A 67 -4.25 -3.50 -6.23
CA ALA A 67 -5.18 -2.53 -6.78
C ALA A 67 -6.55 -3.15 -7.04
N GLU A 68 -7.59 -2.33 -6.90
CA GLU A 68 -8.91 -2.65 -7.43
C GLU A 68 -8.93 -2.69 -8.96
N ASN A 69 -10.03 -3.19 -9.51
CA ASN A 69 -10.23 -3.25 -10.96
C ASN A 69 -10.15 -1.86 -11.60
N CYS A 70 -9.62 -1.81 -12.81
CA CYS A 70 -9.54 -0.57 -13.58
C CYS A 70 -10.94 0.05 -13.75
N PRO A 71 -11.14 1.33 -13.38
CA PRO A 71 -12.46 1.95 -13.44
C PRO A 71 -12.99 2.12 -14.88
N HIS A 72 -12.12 2.04 -15.88
CA HIS A 72 -12.48 2.21 -17.29
C HIS A 72 -12.75 0.91 -18.03
N CYS A 73 -11.85 -0.08 -17.92
CA CYS A 73 -11.97 -1.34 -18.68
C CYS A 73 -12.37 -2.53 -17.82
N ARG A 74 -12.47 -2.36 -16.50
CA ARG A 74 -12.78 -3.40 -15.51
C ARG A 74 -11.82 -4.58 -15.49
N ALA A 75 -10.68 -4.50 -16.18
CA ALA A 75 -9.60 -5.45 -16.02
C ALA A 75 -9.14 -5.47 -14.57
N GLU A 76 -8.71 -6.64 -14.11
CA GLU A 76 -8.18 -6.81 -12.75
C GLU A 76 -7.00 -5.85 -12.52
N GLY A 77 -6.95 -5.29 -11.31
CA GLY A 77 -5.84 -4.47 -10.86
C GLY A 77 -4.55 -5.28 -10.79
N GLY A 78 -3.42 -4.58 -10.82
CA GLY A 78 -2.11 -5.18 -10.58
C GLY A 78 -1.76 -5.26 -9.09
N GLU A 79 -0.66 -5.94 -8.82
CA GLU A 79 0.05 -5.86 -7.55
C GLU A 79 1.01 -4.65 -7.56
N PHE A 80 1.15 -4.01 -6.41
CA PHE A 80 1.92 -2.79 -6.22
C PHE A 80 2.78 -2.86 -4.96
N GLU A 81 3.86 -2.08 -4.94
CA GLU A 81 4.65 -1.75 -3.76
C GLU A 81 4.21 -0.37 -3.28
N VAL A 82 3.73 -0.27 -2.04
CA VAL A 82 3.49 1.00 -1.33
C VAL A 82 4.72 1.31 -0.50
N TRP A 83 5.39 2.41 -0.82
CA TRP A 83 6.61 2.84 -0.15
C TRP A 83 6.27 3.87 0.91
N LEU A 84 6.72 3.61 2.14
CA LEU A 84 6.59 4.54 3.26
C LEU A 84 7.97 4.96 3.75
N ALA A 85 8.11 6.25 4.07
CA ALA A 85 9.27 6.80 4.75
C ALA A 85 8.81 7.57 5.98
N HIS A 86 9.31 7.24 7.16
CA HIS A 86 8.91 7.88 8.42
C HIS A 86 7.38 7.95 8.61
N ASP A 87 6.70 6.83 8.38
CA ASP A 87 5.23 6.69 8.41
C ASP A 87 4.46 7.59 7.41
N GLN A 88 5.14 8.19 6.43
CA GLN A 88 4.51 8.90 5.32
C GLN A 88 4.52 8.03 4.07
N ILE A 89 3.40 7.96 3.35
CA ILE A 89 3.35 7.31 2.05
C ILE A 89 4.08 8.21 1.04
N VAL A 90 5.17 7.71 0.47
CA VAL A 90 6.02 8.51 -0.43
C VAL A 90 5.90 8.08 -1.89
N ASP A 91 5.52 6.84 -2.15
CA ASP A 91 5.41 6.34 -3.52
C ASP A 91 4.54 5.08 -3.61
N VAL A 92 4.01 4.81 -4.79
CA VAL A 92 3.29 3.58 -5.14
C VAL A 92 3.75 3.13 -6.52
N ARG A 93 4.28 1.91 -6.61
CA ARG A 93 4.91 1.39 -7.84
C ARG A 93 4.38 0.01 -8.19
N PRO A 94 4.33 -0.37 -9.47
CA PRO A 94 4.03 -1.76 -9.85
C PRO A 94 5.00 -2.73 -9.16
N LEU A 95 4.47 -3.83 -8.63
CA LEU A 95 5.28 -4.85 -7.98
C LEU A 95 6.17 -5.57 -9.00
N THR A 96 7.49 -5.52 -8.79
CA THR A 96 8.46 -6.14 -9.70
C THR A 96 8.96 -7.51 -9.23
N ASP A 97 8.90 -7.77 -7.92
CA ASP A 97 9.39 -9.00 -7.33
C ASP A 97 8.48 -9.45 -6.16
N PRO A 98 7.44 -10.25 -6.45
CA PRO A 98 6.50 -10.73 -5.44
C PRO A 98 7.14 -11.66 -4.41
N LYS A 99 8.33 -12.21 -4.69
CA LYS A 99 9.01 -13.10 -3.73
C LYS A 99 9.43 -12.38 -2.45
N LYS A 100 9.53 -11.05 -2.47
CA LYS A 100 9.83 -10.22 -1.30
C LYS A 100 8.78 -10.31 -0.19
N PHE A 101 7.55 -10.68 -0.52
CA PHE A 101 6.40 -10.61 0.40
C PHE A 101 5.83 -11.98 0.81
N ILE A 102 6.51 -13.09 0.46
CA ILE A 102 6.06 -14.45 0.77
C ILE A 102 5.89 -14.69 2.27
N GLU A 103 6.79 -14.15 3.09
CA GLU A 103 6.77 -14.36 4.55
C GLU A 103 5.98 -13.27 5.30
N SER A 104 5.74 -12.12 4.67
CA SER A 104 5.13 -10.94 5.28
C SER A 104 4.63 -9.97 4.22
N ASN A 105 3.48 -9.33 4.44
CA ASN A 105 2.92 -8.30 3.54
C ASN A 105 3.74 -6.99 3.54
N PHE A 106 4.81 -6.88 4.32
CA PHE A 106 5.71 -5.73 4.32
C PHE A 106 7.14 -6.15 4.65
N ILE A 107 8.09 -5.37 4.14
CA ILE A 107 9.52 -5.47 4.41
C ILE A 107 10.05 -4.14 4.96
N VAL A 108 11.04 -4.23 5.84
CA VAL A 108 11.80 -3.07 6.31
C VAL A 108 13.19 -3.20 5.70
N PRO A 109 13.51 -2.46 4.62
CA PRO A 109 14.85 -2.50 4.06
C PRO A 109 15.85 -2.08 5.15
N GLU A 110 16.90 -2.87 5.34
CA GLU A 110 17.99 -2.50 6.24
C GLU A 110 18.69 -1.27 5.66
N LYS A 111 18.95 -0.27 6.52
CA LYS A 111 19.80 0.86 6.14
C LYS A 111 21.20 0.30 5.87
N HIS A 112 21.66 0.41 4.64
CA HIS A 112 23.08 0.27 4.31
C HIS A 112 23.88 1.43 4.90
#